data_AF-A0A0A8K9X3-F1
#
_entry.id   AF-A0A0A8K9X3-F1
#
_cell.length_a   1.000
_cell.length_b   1.000
_cell.length_c   1.000
_cell.angle_alpha   90.00
_cell.angle_beta   90.00
_cell.angle_gamma   90.00
#
_symmetry.space_group_name_H-M   'P 1'
#
loop_
_entity.id
_entity.type
_entity.pdbx_description
1 polymer ?
#
loop_
_entity_poly.entity_id
_entity_poly.type
_entity_poly.pdbx_seq_one_letter_code
_entity_poly.pdbx_strand_id
1 'polypeptide(L)'
;MLTARLCCLFFGITLCFGVPSNYQEQSSDVKRSDHFRAVEQSLLRRLGFKSLPTPKKGSKDKVPKLVLDLYHNHVNDPEWMSTNFKYKGKWTNANTIRAFHHEGDHLSAPVTQLPANRWKLFFDIFSIPNEEILRSAELHLTFLTTKNASNHSASNGQLRRANVYQVVIPETPGQPAIKRLIGTRFTTGHGSKSFDVKQAVQHWLQNPNENFGLEVHLMSDADSPVTHVNSLNEDGTIDNKPLLLTFSHDRTEHVYRRRKRRSAAEDLSTEREVNYCQRHPLYVDFSEVGWNDWIVAPPGYQGFYCKGECPFPIADHLNTTNHAIVQTLMNSVNPNNVPPACCVPTTLDAISMLFMNEHSKVVLKNYQDMVVDGCGCR
;
A
#
# COMPACT_ATOMS: atom_id res chain seq x y z
N MET A 1 -19.40 41.02 2.33
CA MET A 1 -18.12 41.17 3.05
C MET A 1 -18.38 41.86 4.38
N LEU A 2 -18.55 41.12 5.47
CA LEU A 2 -18.57 41.69 6.82
C LEU A 2 -17.15 41.55 7.40
N THR A 3 -16.50 42.67 7.69
CA THR A 3 -15.25 42.70 8.46
C THR A 3 -15.62 42.86 9.94
N ALA A 4 -15.26 41.88 10.77
CA ALA A 4 -15.42 42.02 12.22
C ALA A 4 -14.37 43.01 12.74
N ARG A 5 -14.83 44.09 13.38
CA ARG A 5 -13.98 45.07 14.07
C ARG A 5 -14.17 44.92 15.58
N LEU A 6 -13.08 44.74 16.32
CA LEU A 6 -13.09 44.89 17.77
C LEU A 6 -12.80 46.36 18.08
N CYS A 7 -13.76 47.06 18.69
CA CYS A 7 -13.57 48.43 19.15
C CYS A 7 -13.69 48.44 20.68
N CYS A 8 -12.67 48.95 21.36
CA CYS A 8 -12.70 49.17 22.81
C CYS A 8 -12.80 50.67 23.08
N LEU A 9 -13.65 51.06 24.04
CA LEU A 9 -13.83 52.44 24.48
C LEU A 9 -12.97 52.69 25.71
N PHE A 10 -11.96 53.56 25.58
CA PHE A 10 -11.23 54.13 26.72
C PHE A 10 -11.24 55.65 26.60
N PHE A 11 -11.68 56.33 27.66
CA PHE A 11 -11.68 57.80 27.79
C PHE A 11 -12.21 58.55 26.55
N GLY A 12 -13.38 58.16 26.06
CA GLY A 12 -14.11 58.93 25.04
C GLY A 12 -13.52 58.91 23.62
N ILE A 13 -12.50 58.10 23.36
CA ILE A 13 -11.94 57.91 22.01
C ILE A 13 -12.16 56.44 21.59
N THR A 14 -12.85 56.23 20.47
CA THR A 14 -13.07 54.90 19.89
C THR A 14 -11.88 54.53 19.01
N LEU A 15 -11.04 53.60 19.46
CA LEU A 15 -9.98 53.00 18.65
C LEU A 15 -10.44 51.61 18.17
N CYS A 16 -10.54 51.45 16.84
CA CYS A 16 -10.86 50.18 16.21
C CYS A 16 -9.60 49.65 15.53
N PHE A 17 -9.06 48.54 16.04
CA PHE A 17 -7.95 47.85 15.39
C PHE A 17 -8.50 46.84 14.38
N GLY A 18 -8.00 46.91 13.14
CA GLY A 18 -8.27 45.88 12.14
C GLY A 18 -7.48 44.62 12.49
N VAL A 19 -8.17 43.50 12.68
CA VAL A 19 -7.52 42.19 12.76
C VAL A 19 -7.11 41.81 11.34
N PRO A 20 -5.80 41.61 11.04
CA PRO A 20 -5.40 41.15 9.73
C PRO A 20 -5.85 39.69 9.58
N SER A 21 -6.63 39.42 8.53
CA SER A 21 -7.03 38.07 8.12
C SER A 21 -5.84 37.34 7.48
N ASN A 22 -4.81 36.99 8.26
CA ASN A 22 -3.60 36.37 7.72
C ASN A 22 -3.21 35.03 8.35
N TYR A 23 -4.18 34.11 8.43
CA TYR A 23 -3.91 32.71 8.75
C TYR A 23 -3.71 31.81 7.51
N GLN A 24 -4.05 32.27 6.29
CA GLN A 24 -3.92 31.47 5.07
C GLN A 24 -2.64 31.76 4.26
N GLU A 25 -2.06 32.96 4.33
CA GLU A 25 -0.81 33.28 3.59
C GLU A 25 0.44 32.63 4.17
N GLN A 26 0.46 32.32 5.48
CA GLN A 26 1.66 31.77 6.14
C GLN A 26 1.88 30.27 5.85
N SER A 27 0.83 29.54 5.47
CA SER A 27 0.86 28.09 5.19
C SER A 27 1.47 27.77 3.82
N SER A 28 1.25 28.62 2.81
CA SER A 28 1.78 28.42 1.46
C SER A 28 3.28 28.70 1.35
N ASP A 29 3.80 29.66 2.12
CA ASP A 29 5.22 30.02 2.12
C ASP A 29 6.09 28.95 2.82
N VAL A 30 5.57 28.33 3.89
CA VAL A 30 6.27 27.25 4.60
C VAL A 30 6.44 26.00 3.72
N LYS A 31 5.43 25.63 2.93
CA LYS A 31 5.51 24.50 1.98
C LYS A 31 6.54 24.73 0.86
N ARG A 32 6.92 25.98 0.59
CA ARG A 32 7.86 26.37 -0.45
C ARG A 32 9.31 26.48 0.04
N SER A 33 9.52 26.44 1.35
CA SER A 33 10.86 26.47 1.96
C SER A 33 11.69 25.25 1.57
N ASP A 34 12.98 25.48 1.30
CA ASP A 34 13.94 24.39 1.02
C ASP A 34 14.03 23.39 2.18
N HIS A 35 13.79 23.84 3.41
CA HIS A 35 13.75 22.95 4.58
C HIS A 35 12.58 21.97 4.54
N PHE A 36 11.39 22.45 4.15
CA PHE A 36 10.22 21.59 4.01
C PHE A 36 10.44 20.53 2.94
N ARG A 37 11.00 20.92 1.79
CA ARG A 37 11.33 20.01 0.68
C ARG A 37 12.37 18.95 1.09
N ALA A 38 13.36 19.32 1.89
CA ALA A 38 14.37 18.38 2.39
C ALA A 38 13.77 17.35 3.36
N VAL A 39 12.88 17.79 4.27
CA VAL A 39 12.17 16.89 5.20
C VAL A 39 11.23 15.97 4.44
N GLU A 40 10.48 16.48 3.48
CA GLU A 40 9.59 15.70 2.62
C GLU A 40 10.37 14.62 1.84
N GLN A 41 11.50 14.97 1.22
CA GLN A 41 12.34 14.00 0.52
C GLN A 41 12.92 12.93 1.45
N SER A 42 13.32 13.31 2.66
CA SER A 42 13.79 12.36 3.67
C SER A 42 12.68 11.38 4.08
N LEU A 43 11.45 11.87 4.27
CA LEU A 43 10.29 11.04 4.57
C LEU A 43 9.96 10.10 3.41
N LEU A 44 9.92 10.60 2.18
CA LEU A 44 9.67 9.80 0.98
C LEU A 44 10.69 8.67 0.84
N ARG A 45 11.98 8.93 1.09
CA ARG A 45 13.02 7.90 1.10
C ARG A 45 12.79 6.85 2.18
N ARG A 46 12.36 7.24 3.38
CA ARG A 46 12.00 6.29 4.46
C ARG A 46 10.79 5.44 4.09
N LEU A 47 9.85 6.02 3.34
CA LEU A 47 8.70 5.31 2.77
C LEU A 47 9.07 4.49 1.51
N GLY A 48 10.35 4.44 1.11
CA GLY A 48 10.82 3.64 -0.02
C GLY A 48 10.53 4.26 -1.39
N PHE A 49 10.24 5.56 -1.44
CA PHE A 49 10.11 6.31 -2.69
C PHE A 49 11.43 7.01 -3.05
N LYS A 50 11.81 6.97 -4.33
CA LYS A 50 12.98 7.72 -4.82
C LYS A 50 12.63 9.20 -5.03
N SER A 51 11.40 9.46 -5.47
CA SER A 51 10.83 10.78 -5.69
C SER A 51 9.31 10.74 -5.44
N LEU A 52 8.65 11.90 -5.47
CA LEU A 52 7.20 11.95 -5.35
C LEU A 52 6.56 11.24 -6.57
N PRO A 53 5.71 10.22 -6.37
CA PRO A 53 5.08 9.54 -7.49
C PRO A 53 4.13 10.46 -8.26
N THR A 54 4.35 10.57 -9.57
CA THR A 54 3.45 11.28 -10.50
C THR A 54 2.84 10.27 -11.47
N PRO A 55 1.87 9.45 -11.02
CA PRO A 55 1.30 8.41 -11.87
C PRO A 55 0.49 9.03 -13.02
N LYS A 56 0.33 8.27 -14.12
CA LYS A 56 -0.44 8.74 -15.28
C LYS A 56 -1.89 9.08 -14.88
N LYS A 57 -2.47 10.11 -15.49
CA LYS A 57 -3.88 10.50 -15.25
C LYS A 57 -4.81 9.30 -15.53
N GLY A 58 -5.79 9.06 -14.65
CA GLY A 58 -6.71 7.91 -14.74
C GLY A 58 -6.10 6.56 -14.32
N SER A 59 -4.89 6.55 -13.75
CA SER A 59 -4.25 5.33 -13.24
C SER A 59 -4.98 4.73 -12.03
N LYS A 60 -5.60 5.55 -11.18
CA LYS A 60 -6.39 5.07 -10.04
C LYS A 60 -7.60 4.24 -10.45
N ASP A 61 -8.19 4.55 -11.61
CA ASP A 61 -9.30 3.78 -12.16
C ASP A 61 -8.86 2.36 -12.58
N LYS A 62 -7.55 2.12 -12.70
CA LYS A 62 -6.95 0.82 -13.05
C LYS A 62 -6.64 -0.08 -11.85
N VAL A 63 -6.98 0.34 -10.64
CA VAL A 63 -6.81 -0.47 -9.42
C VAL A 63 -7.77 -1.67 -9.47
N PRO A 64 -7.26 -2.92 -9.46
CA PRO A 64 -8.13 -4.10 -9.47
C PRO A 64 -8.97 -4.18 -8.18
N LYS A 65 -10.25 -4.55 -8.30
CA LYS A 65 -11.11 -4.77 -7.12
C LYS A 65 -10.51 -5.76 -6.13
N LEU A 66 -9.86 -6.81 -6.63
CA LEU A 66 -9.18 -7.79 -5.77
C LEU A 66 -8.18 -7.14 -4.80
N VAL A 67 -7.41 -6.14 -5.25
CA VAL A 67 -6.42 -5.47 -4.40
C VAL A 67 -7.09 -4.50 -3.44
N LEU A 68 -8.14 -3.82 -3.90
CA LEU A 68 -8.96 -2.95 -3.05
C LEU A 68 -9.66 -3.75 -1.93
N ASP A 69 -10.18 -4.93 -2.24
CA ASP A 69 -10.77 -5.85 -1.28
C ASP A 69 -9.72 -6.37 -0.29
N LEU A 70 -8.49 -6.66 -0.75
CA LEU A 70 -7.39 -7.01 0.16
C LEU A 70 -7.07 -5.88 1.14
N TYR A 71 -7.08 -4.63 0.68
CA TYR A 71 -6.91 -3.46 1.56
C TYR A 71 -8.05 -3.36 2.59
N HIS A 72 -9.31 -3.37 2.15
CA HIS A 72 -10.46 -3.25 3.06
C HIS A 72 -10.53 -4.39 4.06
N ASN A 73 -10.31 -5.63 3.61
CA ASN A 73 -10.29 -6.79 4.48
C ASN A 73 -9.16 -6.71 5.51
N HIS A 74 -7.99 -6.20 5.11
CA HIS A 74 -6.85 -6.08 6.01
C HIS A 74 -7.05 -4.99 7.07
N VAL A 75 -7.56 -3.80 6.69
CA VAL A 75 -7.79 -2.69 7.63
C VAL A 75 -8.93 -3.01 8.62
N ASN A 76 -9.92 -3.80 8.18
CA ASN A 76 -11.05 -4.20 9.01
C ASN A 76 -10.82 -5.51 9.80
N ASP A 77 -9.71 -6.23 9.58
CA ASP A 77 -9.43 -7.48 10.29
C ASP A 77 -9.10 -7.17 11.75
N PRO A 78 -9.91 -7.54 12.76
CA PRO A 78 -9.62 -7.24 14.17
C PRO A 78 -8.30 -7.86 14.67
N GLU A 79 -7.74 -8.85 13.96
CA GLU A 79 -6.42 -9.41 14.18
C GLU A 79 -5.31 -8.72 13.38
N TRP A 80 -5.55 -7.51 12.84
CA TRP A 80 -4.54 -6.64 12.20
C TRP A 80 -3.47 -6.20 13.22
N MET A 81 -2.68 -7.15 13.66
CA MET A 81 -1.66 -6.99 14.69
C MET A 81 -0.28 -7.27 14.11
N SER A 82 -0.17 -7.30 12.78
CA SER A 82 1.01 -7.75 12.06
C SER A 82 1.21 -6.85 10.84
N THR A 83 2.48 -6.55 10.58
CA THR A 83 2.94 -5.90 9.35
C THR A 83 2.72 -6.78 8.12
N ASN A 84 2.40 -8.06 8.31
CA ASN A 84 2.23 -9.03 7.24
C ASN A 84 0.78 -9.13 6.77
N PHE A 85 0.58 -9.31 5.47
CA PHE A 85 -0.76 -9.52 4.92
C PHE A 85 -1.26 -10.95 5.13
N LYS A 86 -2.57 -11.08 5.33
CA LYS A 86 -3.32 -12.34 5.29
C LYS A 86 -3.91 -12.53 3.90
N TYR A 87 -3.66 -13.67 3.29
CA TYR A 87 -4.14 -13.98 1.95
C TYR A 87 -4.62 -15.44 1.89
N LYS A 88 -5.82 -15.68 1.37
CA LYS A 88 -6.48 -17.00 1.37
C LYS A 88 -6.44 -17.69 2.76
N GLY A 89 -6.65 -16.92 3.82
CA GLY A 89 -6.66 -17.41 5.20
C GLY A 89 -5.28 -17.70 5.81
N LYS A 90 -4.17 -17.45 5.11
CA LYS A 90 -2.80 -17.68 5.60
C LYS A 90 -1.99 -16.39 5.67
N TRP A 91 -1.10 -16.29 6.65
CA TRP A 91 -0.14 -15.19 6.74
C TRP A 91 0.96 -15.35 5.69
N THR A 92 1.24 -14.28 4.95
CA THR A 92 2.17 -14.30 3.79
C THR A 92 3.62 -13.91 4.14
N ASN A 93 3.87 -13.47 5.38
CA ASN A 93 5.15 -12.88 5.81
C ASN A 93 5.67 -11.78 4.85
N ALA A 94 4.73 -11.08 4.21
CA ALA A 94 4.97 -10.01 3.25
C ALA A 94 4.26 -8.75 3.75
N ASN A 95 4.98 -7.63 3.73
CA ASN A 95 4.45 -6.30 4.06
C ASN A 95 4.13 -5.47 2.81
N THR A 96 4.37 -6.01 1.61
CA THR A 96 4.13 -5.34 0.33
C THR A 96 3.43 -6.31 -0.64
N ILE A 97 2.35 -5.84 -1.27
CA ILE A 97 1.62 -6.50 -2.34
C ILE A 97 1.68 -5.60 -3.57
N ARG A 98 2.04 -6.14 -4.73
CA ARG A 98 2.03 -5.41 -6.00
C ARG A 98 1.15 -6.13 -7.01
N ALA A 99 0.45 -5.36 -7.83
CA ALA A 99 -0.46 -5.88 -8.83
C ALA A 99 -0.01 -5.45 -10.23
N PHE A 100 0.17 -6.43 -11.10
CA PHE A 100 0.62 -6.26 -12.48
C PHE A 100 -0.45 -6.77 -13.42
N HIS A 101 -0.95 -5.86 -14.24
CA HIS A 101 -1.79 -6.23 -15.37
C HIS A 101 -0.94 -6.78 -16.49
N HIS A 102 -1.52 -7.65 -17.30
CA HIS A 102 -0.91 -8.06 -18.55
C HIS A 102 -0.67 -6.85 -19.46
N GLU A 103 0.56 -6.71 -19.96
CA GLU A 103 0.94 -5.79 -21.01
C GLU A 103 1.14 -6.62 -22.29
N GLY A 104 0.58 -6.19 -23.42
CA GLY A 104 0.43 -6.96 -24.68
C GLY A 104 1.71 -7.58 -25.28
N ASP A 105 1.71 -7.92 -26.57
CA ASP A 105 2.83 -8.63 -27.22
C ASP A 105 4.15 -7.83 -27.18
N HIS A 106 4.93 -8.03 -26.11
CA HIS A 106 6.27 -7.46 -25.90
C HIS A 106 7.34 -8.13 -26.77
N LEU A 107 7.02 -9.26 -27.41
CA LEU A 107 7.90 -9.97 -28.32
C LEU A 107 7.63 -9.50 -29.75
N SER A 108 8.61 -8.83 -30.36
CA SER A 108 8.58 -8.23 -31.71
C SER A 108 8.44 -9.23 -32.87
N ALA A 109 8.20 -10.51 -32.58
CA ALA A 109 7.92 -11.49 -33.63
C ALA A 109 6.44 -11.38 -34.01
N PRO A 110 6.09 -11.33 -35.32
CA PRO A 110 4.70 -11.45 -35.72
C PRO A 110 4.20 -12.77 -35.12
N VAL A 111 3.27 -12.68 -34.18
CA VAL A 111 2.61 -13.85 -33.61
C VAL A 111 2.01 -14.59 -34.78
N THR A 112 2.65 -15.68 -35.22
CA THR A 112 1.99 -16.77 -35.91
C THR A 112 0.76 -17.04 -35.06
N GLN A 113 -0.42 -16.68 -35.59
CA GLN A 113 -1.68 -16.62 -34.84
C GLN A 113 -1.76 -17.83 -33.91
N LEU A 114 -1.58 -17.59 -32.60
CA LEU A 114 -1.67 -18.67 -31.64
C LEU A 114 -3.04 -19.32 -31.82
N PRO A 115 -3.13 -20.65 -31.73
CA PRO A 115 -4.42 -21.32 -31.76
C PRO A 115 -5.37 -20.66 -30.75
N ALA A 116 -6.67 -20.58 -31.06
CA ALA A 116 -7.66 -19.87 -30.23
C ALA A 116 -7.77 -20.36 -28.76
N ASN A 117 -7.12 -21.47 -28.42
CA ASN A 117 -7.03 -22.03 -27.07
C ASN A 117 -5.69 -21.76 -26.35
N ARG A 118 -4.83 -20.90 -26.91
CA ARG A 118 -3.55 -20.50 -26.33
C ARG A 118 -3.43 -18.98 -26.21
N TRP A 119 -2.94 -18.53 -25.06
CA TRP A 119 -2.72 -17.10 -24.78
C TRP A 119 -1.32 -16.87 -24.22
N LYS A 120 -0.62 -15.86 -24.72
CA LYS A 120 0.64 -15.38 -24.14
C LYS A 120 0.34 -14.23 -23.19
N LEU A 121 0.97 -14.25 -22.02
CA LEU A 121 0.82 -13.25 -20.97
C LEU A 121 2.20 -12.73 -20.60
N PHE A 122 2.42 -11.45 -20.80
CA PHE A 122 3.60 -10.73 -20.32
C PHE A 122 3.23 -9.79 -19.16
N PHE A 123 4.10 -9.73 -18.16
CA PHE A 123 3.96 -8.86 -16.99
C PHE A 123 5.29 -8.13 -16.76
N ASP A 124 5.26 -6.81 -16.85
CA ASP A 124 6.39 -5.97 -16.49
C ASP A 124 6.48 -5.84 -14.96
N ILE A 125 7.46 -6.56 -14.40
CA ILE A 125 7.75 -6.61 -12.96
C ILE A 125 8.92 -5.71 -12.55
N PHE A 126 9.43 -4.84 -13.44
CA PHE A 126 10.60 -3.99 -13.16
C PHE A 126 10.41 -3.06 -11.94
N SER A 127 9.15 -2.79 -11.58
CA SER A 127 8.84 -1.95 -10.42
C SER A 127 9.06 -2.60 -9.05
N ILE A 128 9.45 -3.88 -9.01
CA ILE A 128 9.83 -4.58 -7.78
C ILE A 128 11.29 -4.22 -7.43
N PRO A 129 11.57 -3.56 -6.29
CA PRO A 129 12.93 -3.25 -5.86
C PRO A 129 13.78 -4.49 -5.58
N ASN A 130 15.09 -4.41 -5.85
CA ASN A 130 16.03 -5.52 -5.67
C ASN A 130 16.25 -5.87 -4.18
N GLU A 131 15.97 -4.92 -3.28
CA GLU A 131 16.11 -5.09 -1.84
C GLU A 131 14.96 -5.94 -1.24
N GLU A 132 13.81 -5.96 -1.91
CA GLU A 132 12.63 -6.71 -1.50
C GLU A 132 12.82 -8.22 -1.75
N ILE A 133 12.40 -9.03 -0.77
CA ILE A 133 12.41 -10.49 -0.89
C ILE A 133 11.02 -10.97 -1.33
N LEU A 134 10.94 -11.62 -2.48
CA LEU A 134 9.71 -12.26 -2.96
C LEU A 134 9.32 -13.45 -2.06
N ARG A 135 8.13 -13.37 -1.44
CA ARG A 135 7.56 -14.44 -0.58
C ARG A 135 6.64 -15.35 -1.36
N SER A 136 5.77 -14.79 -2.20
CA SER A 136 4.80 -15.51 -3.04
C SER A 136 4.49 -14.72 -4.31
N ALA A 137 4.03 -15.40 -5.36
CA ALA A 137 3.42 -14.76 -6.52
C ALA A 137 2.27 -15.61 -7.06
N GLU A 138 1.14 -14.96 -7.36
CA GLU A 138 -0.11 -15.60 -7.74
C GLU A 138 -0.63 -14.99 -9.04
N LEU A 139 -0.78 -15.82 -10.07
CA LEU A 139 -1.45 -15.45 -11.31
C LEU A 139 -2.94 -15.74 -11.18
N HIS A 140 -3.77 -14.71 -11.38
CA HIS A 140 -5.21 -14.79 -11.43
C HIS A 140 -5.71 -14.72 -12.87
N LEU A 141 -6.47 -15.73 -13.27
CA LEU A 141 -7.11 -15.83 -14.58
C LEU A 141 -8.61 -15.97 -14.41
N THR A 142 -9.38 -15.19 -15.16
CA THR A 142 -10.85 -15.30 -15.22
C THR A 142 -11.24 -15.92 -16.55
N PHE A 143 -11.93 -17.07 -16.48
CA PHE A 143 -12.44 -17.78 -17.65
C PHE A 143 -13.89 -17.38 -17.87
N LEU A 144 -14.27 -17.06 -19.12
CA LEU A 144 -15.65 -16.80 -19.52
C LEU A 144 -16.02 -17.65 -20.73
N THR A 145 -17.14 -18.37 -20.64
CA THR A 145 -17.72 -19.08 -21.77
C THR A 145 -18.59 -18.11 -22.58
N THR A 146 -18.33 -17.99 -23.88
CA THR A 146 -19.21 -17.25 -24.80
C THR A 146 -20.41 -18.14 -25.16
N LYS A 147 -21.62 -17.65 -24.92
CA LYS A 147 -22.88 -18.34 -25.30
C LYS A 147 -23.20 -18.09 -26.78
N ASN A 148 -22.32 -18.51 -27.69
CA ASN A 148 -22.61 -18.46 -29.13
C ASN A 148 -22.60 -19.87 -29.73
N ALA A 149 -23.68 -20.60 -29.49
CA ALA A 149 -24.18 -21.63 -30.38
C ALA A 149 -25.62 -21.95 -29.95
N SER A 150 -26.58 -21.46 -30.73
CA SER A 150 -27.93 -22.01 -30.78
C SER A 150 -27.83 -23.48 -31.16
N ASN A 151 -27.71 -24.38 -30.20
CA ASN A 151 -28.08 -25.77 -30.33
C ASN A 151 -28.37 -26.36 -28.96
N HIS A 152 -29.54 -26.97 -28.86
CA HIS A 152 -30.08 -27.63 -27.68
C HIS A 152 -29.22 -28.83 -27.29
N SER A 153 -28.21 -28.58 -26.46
CA SER A 153 -27.63 -29.52 -25.50
C SER A 153 -26.53 -28.78 -24.76
N ALA A 154 -26.94 -27.88 -23.86
CA ALA A 154 -26.02 -27.30 -22.89
C ALA A 154 -25.45 -28.46 -22.06
N SER A 155 -24.26 -28.92 -22.43
CA SER A 155 -23.47 -29.79 -21.57
C SER A 155 -23.20 -28.99 -20.29
N ASN A 156 -23.96 -29.32 -19.25
CA ASN A 156 -23.72 -28.80 -17.91
C ASN A 156 -22.24 -29.05 -17.55
N GLY A 157 -21.44 -27.99 -17.53
CA GLY A 157 -20.13 -27.96 -16.89
C GLY A 157 -19.11 -28.98 -17.43
N GLN A 158 -18.88 -29.07 -18.74
CA GLN A 158 -17.72 -29.85 -19.23
C GLN A 158 -16.43 -29.32 -18.59
N LEU A 159 -15.77 -30.19 -17.84
CA LEU A 159 -14.56 -29.85 -17.10
C LEU A 159 -13.39 -29.72 -18.08
N ARG A 160 -12.89 -28.51 -18.27
CA ARG A 160 -11.74 -28.21 -19.12
C ARG A 160 -10.47 -28.10 -18.30
N ARG A 161 -9.35 -28.52 -18.88
CA ARG A 161 -8.03 -28.47 -18.24
C ARG A 161 -7.27 -27.24 -18.73
N ALA A 162 -6.98 -26.31 -17.83
CA ALA A 162 -6.14 -25.15 -18.09
C ALA A 162 -4.73 -25.41 -17.55
N ASN A 163 -3.74 -25.33 -18.45
CA ASN A 163 -2.33 -25.45 -18.12
C ASN A 163 -1.66 -24.09 -18.26
N VAL A 164 -0.83 -23.72 -17.29
CA VAL A 164 -0.02 -22.51 -17.32
C VAL A 164 1.45 -22.92 -17.41
N TYR A 165 2.14 -22.39 -18.41
CA TYR A 165 3.56 -22.63 -18.65
C TYR A 165 4.36 -21.33 -18.50
N GLN A 166 5.58 -21.42 -17.98
CA GLN A 166 6.58 -20.39 -18.17
C GLN A 166 7.29 -20.63 -19.50
N VAL A 167 7.45 -19.57 -20.29
CA VAL A 167 8.30 -19.59 -21.48
C VAL A 167 9.76 -19.41 -21.01
N VAL A 168 10.59 -20.44 -21.22
CA VAL A 168 12.01 -20.43 -20.82
C VAL A 168 12.87 -19.96 -21.98
N ILE A 169 12.58 -20.44 -23.19
CA ILE A 169 13.20 -19.97 -24.43
C ILE A 169 12.05 -19.62 -25.40
N PRO A 170 12.02 -18.39 -25.94
CA PRO A 170 10.98 -17.98 -26.86
C PRO A 170 11.08 -18.74 -28.18
N GLU A 171 9.97 -18.77 -28.92
CA GLU A 171 9.92 -19.35 -30.25
C GLU A 171 10.77 -18.53 -31.23
N THR A 172 11.58 -19.22 -32.04
CA THR A 172 12.39 -18.60 -33.09
C THR A 172 12.13 -19.30 -34.43
N PRO A 173 12.44 -18.67 -35.58
CA PRO A 173 12.28 -19.32 -36.88
C PRO A 173 13.00 -20.68 -36.92
N GLY A 174 12.23 -21.77 -36.98
CA GLY A 174 12.76 -23.13 -37.04
C GLY A 174 12.98 -23.84 -35.68
N GLN A 175 12.74 -23.18 -34.54
CA GLN A 175 12.80 -23.82 -33.22
C GLN A 175 11.56 -23.52 -32.36
N PRO A 176 10.87 -24.56 -31.83
CA PRO A 176 9.73 -24.35 -30.96
C PRO A 176 10.15 -23.75 -29.62
N ALA A 177 9.26 -22.97 -29.00
CA ALA A 177 9.49 -22.45 -27.66
C ALA A 177 9.69 -23.57 -26.63
N ILE A 178 10.68 -23.42 -25.75
CA ILE A 178 10.89 -24.32 -24.61
C ILE A 178 10.10 -23.79 -23.42
N LYS A 179 9.22 -24.64 -22.89
CA LYS A 179 8.22 -24.29 -21.89
C LYS A 179 8.31 -25.18 -20.68
N ARG A 180 8.10 -24.60 -19.49
CA ARG A 180 8.04 -25.31 -18.21
C ARG A 180 6.63 -25.22 -17.63
N LEU A 181 5.99 -26.37 -17.38
CA LEU A 181 4.65 -26.38 -16.76
C LEU A 181 4.75 -25.85 -15.32
N ILE A 182 3.99 -24.79 -15.03
CA ILE A 182 3.89 -24.21 -13.69
C ILE A 182 2.75 -24.88 -12.91
N GLY A 183 1.60 -25.08 -13.56
CA GLY A 183 0.47 -25.71 -12.90
C GLY A 183 -0.71 -25.97 -13.81
N THR A 184 -1.59 -26.84 -13.30
CA THR A 184 -2.83 -27.26 -13.96
C THR A 184 -4.01 -26.98 -13.05
N ARG A 185 -5.10 -26.46 -13.62
CA ARG A 185 -6.39 -26.31 -12.95
C ARG A 185 -7.50 -26.80 -13.86
N PHE A 186 -8.54 -27.34 -13.23
CA PHE A 186 -9.76 -27.67 -13.93
C PHE A 186 -10.77 -26.52 -13.79
N THR A 187 -11.46 -26.21 -14.88
CA THR A 187 -12.44 -25.13 -14.97
C THR A 187 -13.67 -25.61 -15.73
N THR A 188 -14.86 -25.21 -15.29
CA THR A 188 -16.14 -25.46 -15.96
C THR A 188 -16.42 -24.44 -17.08
N GLY A 189 -15.38 -23.73 -17.53
CA GLY A 189 -15.46 -22.66 -18.53
C GLY A 189 -15.81 -21.29 -17.96
N HIS A 190 -16.14 -21.19 -16.67
CA HIS A 190 -16.47 -19.95 -16.00
C HIS A 190 -15.77 -19.81 -14.65
N GLY A 191 -15.50 -18.56 -14.26
CA GLY A 191 -14.97 -18.20 -12.95
C GLY A 191 -13.45 -18.02 -12.93
N SER A 192 -12.95 -17.58 -11.77
CA SER A 192 -11.54 -17.24 -11.60
C SER A 192 -10.73 -18.39 -11.00
N LYS A 193 -9.53 -18.60 -11.51
CA LYS A 193 -8.54 -19.56 -10.97
C LYS A 193 -7.24 -18.84 -10.68
N SER A 194 -6.55 -19.33 -9.66
CA SER A 194 -5.22 -18.85 -9.27
C SER A 194 -4.15 -19.93 -9.40
N PHE A 195 -2.96 -19.50 -9.80
CA PHE A 195 -1.79 -20.34 -10.03
C PHE A 195 -0.59 -19.73 -9.30
N ASP A 196 0.10 -20.54 -8.51
CA ASP A 196 1.38 -20.14 -7.90
C ASP A 196 2.43 -20.06 -9.00
N VAL A 197 2.93 -18.85 -9.24
CA VAL A 197 3.95 -18.53 -10.25
C VAL A 197 5.23 -18.01 -9.60
N LYS A 198 5.40 -18.20 -8.28
CA LYS A 198 6.54 -17.68 -7.51
C LYS A 198 7.88 -17.99 -8.16
N GLN A 199 8.08 -19.23 -8.60
CA GLN A 199 9.36 -19.64 -9.19
C GLN A 199 9.66 -18.91 -10.51
N ALA A 200 8.64 -18.64 -11.33
CA ALA A 200 8.83 -17.90 -12.57
C ALA A 200 9.16 -16.42 -12.30
N VAL A 201 8.42 -15.78 -11.38
CA VAL A 201 8.70 -14.39 -10.98
C VAL A 201 10.06 -14.26 -10.33
N GLN A 202 10.44 -15.20 -9.46
CA GLN A 202 11.76 -15.21 -8.82
C GLN A 202 12.90 -15.34 -9.85
N HIS A 203 12.71 -16.17 -10.88
CA HIS A 203 13.64 -16.29 -11.99
C HIS A 203 13.77 -14.97 -12.76
N TRP A 204 12.66 -14.30 -13.10
CA TRP A 204 12.69 -13.01 -13.80
C TRP A 204 13.31 -11.87 -12.97
N LEU A 205 13.16 -11.90 -11.64
CA LEU A 205 13.84 -10.94 -10.75
C LEU A 205 15.36 -11.13 -10.75
N GLN A 206 15.84 -12.37 -10.87
CA GLN A 206 17.26 -12.69 -10.94
C GLN A 206 17.85 -12.44 -12.33
N ASN A 207 17.06 -12.73 -13.38
CA ASN A 207 17.43 -12.60 -14.78
C ASN A 207 16.38 -11.76 -15.55
N PRO A 208 16.42 -10.42 -15.46
CA PRO A 208 15.40 -9.55 -16.08
C PRO A 208 15.25 -9.74 -17.61
N ASN A 209 16.35 -10.07 -18.30
CA ASN A 209 16.36 -10.30 -19.75
C ASN A 209 15.72 -11.63 -20.17
N GLU A 210 15.39 -12.50 -19.21
CA GLU A 210 14.78 -13.82 -19.45
C GLU A 210 13.28 -13.83 -19.08
N ASN A 211 12.67 -12.65 -18.97
CA ASN A 211 11.22 -12.53 -18.84
C ASN A 211 10.53 -12.66 -20.20
N PHE A 212 10.28 -13.90 -20.63
CA PHE A 212 9.52 -14.21 -21.85
C PHE A 212 8.02 -14.41 -21.60
N GLY A 213 7.54 -14.15 -20.37
CA GLY A 213 6.15 -14.30 -19.99
C GLY A 213 5.67 -15.74 -19.75
N LEU A 214 4.35 -15.89 -19.69
CA LEU A 214 3.63 -17.13 -19.46
C LEU A 214 2.77 -17.49 -20.68
N GLU A 215 2.57 -18.78 -20.90
CA GLU A 215 1.62 -19.29 -21.89
C GLU A 215 0.51 -20.07 -21.18
N VAL A 216 -0.74 -19.70 -21.44
CA VAL A 216 -1.92 -20.42 -20.94
C VAL A 216 -2.47 -21.27 -22.07
N HIS A 217 -2.65 -22.56 -21.82
CA HIS A 217 -3.23 -23.50 -22.77
C HIS A 217 -4.50 -24.10 -22.18
N LEU A 218 -5.64 -23.85 -22.83
CA LEU A 218 -6.90 -24.50 -22.49
C LEU A 218 -7.07 -25.75 -23.35
N MET A 219 -7.07 -26.90 -22.71
CA MET A 219 -7.37 -28.16 -23.39
C MET A 219 -8.88 -28.29 -23.54
N SER A 220 -9.31 -28.43 -24.80
CA SER A 220 -10.69 -28.68 -25.19
C SER A 220 -10.72 -29.93 -26.06
N ASP A 221 -11.76 -30.73 -25.92
CA ASP A 221 -12.11 -31.70 -26.95
C ASP A 221 -12.53 -30.96 -28.23
N ALA A 222 -12.32 -31.59 -29.38
CA ALA A 222 -12.34 -30.98 -30.70
C ALA A 222 -13.67 -30.29 -31.11
N ASP A 223 -14.75 -30.49 -30.35
CA ASP A 223 -16.11 -30.03 -30.65
C ASP A 223 -16.70 -29.02 -29.65
N SER A 224 -15.87 -28.51 -28.72
CA SER A 224 -16.35 -27.66 -27.63
C SER A 224 -16.26 -26.16 -28.00
N PRO A 225 -17.29 -25.33 -27.70
CA PRO A 225 -17.27 -23.89 -28.00
C PRO A 225 -16.08 -23.20 -27.32
N VAL A 226 -15.44 -22.25 -27.99
CA VAL A 226 -14.21 -21.60 -27.51
C VAL A 226 -14.48 -20.89 -26.17
N THR A 227 -13.92 -21.41 -25.07
CA THR A 227 -13.87 -20.65 -23.82
C THR A 227 -12.69 -19.71 -23.96
N HIS A 228 -12.97 -18.41 -23.92
CA HIS A 228 -11.90 -17.43 -23.90
C HIS A 228 -11.46 -17.24 -22.45
N VAL A 229 -10.14 -17.29 -22.21
CA VAL A 229 -9.59 -16.51 -21.10
C VAL A 229 -9.88 -15.07 -21.48
N ASN A 230 -10.71 -14.38 -20.69
CA ASN A 230 -11.38 -13.21 -21.22
C ASN A 230 -10.39 -12.20 -21.78
N SER A 231 -10.78 -11.71 -22.95
CA SER A 231 -9.99 -11.04 -23.99
C SER A 231 -8.88 -10.11 -23.50
N LEU A 232 -7.72 -10.28 -24.13
CA LEU A 232 -6.66 -9.28 -24.30
C LEU A 232 -7.17 -7.97 -24.97
N ASN A 233 -8.44 -7.92 -25.38
CA ASN A 233 -9.07 -6.78 -26.03
C ASN A 233 -9.46 -5.68 -25.02
N GLU A 234 -9.43 -4.44 -25.49
CA GLU A 234 -9.58 -3.21 -24.71
C GLU A 234 -10.93 -3.06 -24.00
N ASP A 235 -11.99 -3.75 -24.45
CA ASP A 235 -13.37 -3.62 -23.96
C ASP A 235 -13.70 -4.46 -22.70
N GLY A 236 -12.75 -5.26 -22.19
CA GLY A 236 -12.93 -6.02 -20.96
C GLY A 236 -12.80 -5.15 -19.70
N THR A 237 -13.71 -5.33 -18.73
CA THR A 237 -13.57 -4.70 -17.40
C THR A 237 -12.20 -5.08 -16.80
N ILE A 238 -11.55 -4.11 -16.12
CA ILE A 238 -10.19 -4.28 -15.55
C ILE A 238 -10.10 -5.52 -14.64
N ASP A 239 -11.17 -5.85 -13.93
CA ASP A 239 -11.24 -7.02 -13.03
C ASP A 239 -11.16 -8.38 -13.76
N ASN A 240 -11.46 -8.41 -15.05
CA ASN A 240 -11.43 -9.63 -15.86
C ASN A 240 -10.09 -9.83 -16.57
N LYS A 241 -9.18 -8.85 -16.54
CA LYS A 241 -7.86 -8.96 -17.15
C LYS A 241 -6.96 -9.91 -16.36
N PRO A 242 -6.05 -10.66 -17.01
CA PRO A 242 -5.04 -11.44 -16.32
C PRO A 242 -4.24 -10.57 -15.35
N LEU A 243 -4.18 -10.98 -14.09
CA LEU A 243 -3.58 -10.21 -13.01
C LEU A 243 -2.53 -11.04 -12.30
N LEU A 244 -1.30 -10.54 -12.26
CA LEU A 244 -0.23 -11.08 -11.44
C LEU A 244 -0.15 -10.30 -10.12
N LEU A 245 -0.31 -11.00 -9.00
CA LEU A 245 -0.06 -10.47 -7.66
C LEU A 245 1.27 -10.98 -7.14
N THR A 246 2.12 -10.09 -6.62
CA THR A 246 3.35 -10.46 -5.93
C THR A 246 3.31 -10.03 -4.48
N PHE A 247 3.78 -10.89 -3.58
CA PHE A 247 3.89 -10.64 -2.15
C PHE A 247 5.37 -10.59 -1.79
N SER A 248 5.85 -9.45 -1.32
CA SER A 248 7.26 -9.20 -1.01
C SER A 248 7.45 -8.57 0.37
N HIS A 249 8.68 -8.64 0.87
CA HIS A 249 9.08 -8.07 2.15
C HIS A 249 10.37 -7.25 2.00
N ASP A 250 10.37 -6.00 2.43
CA ASP A 250 11.50 -5.06 2.29
C ASP A 250 12.59 -5.19 3.37
N ARG A 251 12.58 -6.29 4.12
CA ARG A 251 13.56 -6.63 5.19
C ARG A 251 13.59 -5.66 6.37
N THR A 252 12.63 -4.75 6.49
CA THR A 252 12.42 -4.02 7.74
C THR A 252 11.99 -5.06 8.81
N GLU A 253 12.90 -5.38 9.74
CA GLU A 253 12.78 -6.54 10.66
C GLU A 253 11.78 -6.35 11.81
N HIS A 254 11.02 -5.25 11.86
CA HIS A 254 10.14 -4.99 13.01
C HIS A 254 8.76 -5.63 12.82
N VAL A 255 8.64 -6.92 13.13
CA VAL A 255 7.32 -7.56 13.32
C VAL A 255 6.75 -7.10 14.66
N TYR A 256 6.02 -6.00 14.68
CA TYR A 256 5.25 -5.61 15.85
C TYR A 256 4.08 -6.57 16.04
N ARG A 257 3.98 -7.19 17.22
CA ARG A 257 2.75 -7.80 17.69
C ARG A 257 2.02 -6.76 18.52
N ARG A 258 0.88 -6.26 18.04
CA ARG A 258 0.00 -5.40 18.83
C ARG A 258 -0.32 -6.10 20.15
N ARG A 259 0.00 -5.50 21.29
CA ARG A 259 -0.53 -5.99 22.58
C ARG A 259 -2.04 -5.77 22.55
N LYS A 260 -2.81 -6.79 22.94
CA LYS A 260 -4.28 -6.72 23.05
C LYS A 260 -4.65 -5.43 23.77
N ARG A 261 -5.36 -4.55 23.07
CA ARG A 261 -5.87 -3.27 23.54
C ARG A 261 -6.58 -3.50 24.87
N ARG A 262 -5.94 -3.14 25.99
CA ARG A 262 -6.68 -2.92 27.22
C ARG A 262 -7.34 -1.57 27.02
N SER A 263 -8.66 -1.53 27.05
CA SER A 263 -9.40 -0.28 27.15
C SER A 263 -8.91 0.44 28.40
N ALA A 264 -7.96 1.36 28.23
CA ALA A 264 -7.75 2.40 29.21
C ALA A 264 -9.04 3.22 29.20
N ALA A 265 -9.69 3.28 30.36
CA ALA A 265 -10.88 4.09 30.55
C ALA A 265 -10.58 5.53 30.09
N GLU A 266 -11.56 6.15 29.42
CA GLU A 266 -11.53 7.59 29.20
C GLU A 266 -11.52 8.27 30.57
N ASP A 267 -10.35 8.80 30.95
CA ASP A 267 -10.21 9.54 32.19
C ASP A 267 -10.70 10.97 31.94
N LEU A 268 -11.96 11.20 32.31
CA LEU A 268 -12.54 12.53 32.42
C LEU A 268 -11.97 13.18 33.69
N SER A 269 -10.86 13.92 33.59
CA SER A 269 -10.41 14.79 34.68
C SER A 269 -10.30 16.23 34.23
N THR A 270 -11.38 16.97 34.44
CA THR A 270 -11.37 18.42 34.55
C THR A 270 -10.74 18.78 35.90
N GLU A 271 -9.45 19.13 35.97
CA GLU A 271 -8.89 19.93 37.08
C GLU A 271 -7.43 20.34 36.78
N ARG A 272 -7.20 21.66 36.65
CA ARG A 272 -5.91 22.37 36.50
C ARG A 272 -4.90 21.71 35.55
N GLU A 273 -4.96 22.08 34.27
CA GLU A 273 -4.06 21.64 33.19
C GLU A 273 -2.58 21.92 33.51
N VAL A 274 -1.93 21.03 34.26
CA VAL A 274 -0.49 20.84 34.12
C VAL A 274 -0.32 20.06 32.83
N ASN A 275 0.43 20.65 31.89
CA ASN A 275 0.66 20.10 30.56
C ASN A 275 1.57 18.86 30.60
N TYR A 276 1.24 17.81 31.36
CA TYR A 276 2.05 16.59 31.44
C TYR A 276 2.16 15.89 30.08
N CYS A 277 3.25 15.13 29.90
CA CYS A 277 3.49 14.37 28.68
C CYS A 277 2.35 13.40 28.37
N GLN A 278 1.62 13.67 27.28
CA GLN A 278 0.50 12.84 26.85
C GLN A 278 0.37 12.82 25.33
N ARG A 279 -0.50 11.93 24.85
CA ARG A 279 -0.84 11.77 23.44
C ARG A 279 -1.96 12.72 23.05
N HIS A 280 -1.74 13.47 21.98
CA HIS A 280 -2.68 14.45 21.44
C HIS A 280 -3.21 14.02 20.07
N PRO A 281 -4.46 14.37 19.73
CA PRO A 281 -5.06 14.07 18.43
C PRO A 281 -4.35 14.83 17.31
N LEU A 282 -4.06 14.13 16.22
CA LEU A 282 -3.58 14.68 14.96
C LEU A 282 -4.10 13.81 13.83
N TYR A 283 -4.88 14.43 12.95
CA TYR A 283 -5.28 13.81 11.70
C TYR A 283 -4.35 14.29 10.58
N VAL A 284 -3.74 13.35 9.88
CA VAL A 284 -2.90 13.61 8.71
C VAL A 284 -3.77 13.45 7.48
N ASP A 285 -4.05 14.55 6.79
CA ASP A 285 -4.77 14.56 5.52
C ASP A 285 -3.76 14.57 4.36
N PHE A 286 -3.82 13.54 3.49
CA PHE A 286 -2.89 13.45 2.37
C PHE A 286 -3.14 14.50 1.27
N SER A 287 -4.32 15.12 1.23
CA SER A 287 -4.60 16.22 0.32
C SER A 287 -3.84 17.50 0.70
N GLU A 288 -3.60 17.73 1.99
CA GLU A 288 -2.87 18.90 2.47
C GLU A 288 -1.40 18.88 2.05
N VAL A 289 -0.81 17.70 1.91
CA VAL A 289 0.57 17.50 1.44
C VAL A 289 0.67 17.21 -0.06
N GLY A 290 -0.46 17.21 -0.78
CA GLY A 290 -0.48 16.95 -2.23
C GLY A 290 -0.18 15.49 -2.61
N TRP A 291 -0.40 14.55 -1.68
CA TRP A 291 -0.18 13.11 -1.92
C TRP A 291 -1.45 12.39 -2.39
N ASN A 292 -2.59 13.09 -2.37
CA ASN A 292 -3.87 12.62 -2.88
C ASN A 292 -3.87 12.31 -4.37
N ASP A 293 -2.84 12.61 -5.15
CA ASP A 293 -2.77 12.28 -6.57
C ASP A 293 -2.34 10.83 -6.83
N TRP A 294 -1.54 10.26 -5.92
CA TRP A 294 -0.97 8.92 -6.07
C TRP A 294 -1.44 7.93 -5.01
N ILE A 295 -1.84 8.40 -3.83
CA ILE A 295 -2.48 7.56 -2.81
C ILE A 295 -3.93 7.30 -3.21
N VAL A 296 -4.30 6.01 -3.22
CA VAL A 296 -5.67 5.56 -3.49
C VAL A 296 -6.44 5.44 -2.17
N ALA A 297 -5.82 4.85 -1.14
CA ALA A 297 -6.39 4.74 0.20
C ALA A 297 -5.30 4.59 1.27
N PRO A 298 -5.53 5.05 2.52
CA PRO A 298 -6.67 5.88 2.93
C PRO A 298 -6.52 7.34 2.42
N PRO A 299 -7.56 8.18 2.49
CA PRO A 299 -7.43 9.62 2.19
C PRO A 299 -6.61 10.39 3.26
N GLY A 300 -6.54 9.83 4.46
CA GLY A 300 -5.77 10.34 5.58
C GLY A 300 -5.88 9.37 6.76
N TYR A 301 -5.18 9.65 7.85
CA TYR A 301 -5.17 8.76 9.01
C TYR A 301 -4.95 9.50 10.32
N GLN A 302 -5.30 8.87 11.44
CA GLN A 302 -5.05 9.40 12.78
C GLN A 302 -3.60 9.09 13.17
N GLY A 303 -2.71 10.08 13.03
CA GLY A 303 -1.30 9.94 13.37
C GLY A 303 -1.03 10.13 14.86
N PHE A 304 -1.77 11.04 15.51
CA PHE A 304 -1.49 11.51 16.87
C PHE A 304 -0.07 12.09 17.03
N TYR A 305 0.21 12.75 18.16
CA TYR A 305 1.56 13.21 18.50
C TYR A 305 1.74 13.30 20.01
N CYS A 306 2.98 13.33 20.48
CA CYS A 306 3.28 13.49 21.91
C CYS A 306 3.60 14.95 22.22
N LYS A 307 2.98 15.49 23.28
CA LYS A 307 3.25 16.83 23.77
C LYS A 307 2.98 16.91 25.26
N GLY A 308 3.84 17.65 25.95
CA GLY A 308 3.75 17.95 27.36
C GLY A 308 5.12 17.97 28.02
N GLU A 309 5.12 18.25 29.31
CA GLU A 309 6.27 18.38 30.19
C GLU A 309 6.52 17.07 30.94
N CYS A 310 7.79 16.85 31.26
CA CYS A 310 8.27 15.72 32.03
C CYS A 310 8.93 16.22 33.34
N PRO A 311 8.16 16.80 34.27
CA PRO A 311 8.72 17.36 35.51
C PRO A 311 9.15 16.28 36.49
N PHE A 312 10.02 16.63 37.44
CA PHE A 312 10.38 15.77 38.55
C PHE A 312 9.30 15.85 39.66
N PRO A 313 8.87 14.71 40.27
CA PRO A 313 9.15 13.33 39.89
C PRO A 313 8.30 12.88 38.68
N ILE A 314 8.90 12.11 37.77
CA ILE A 314 8.19 11.55 36.62
C ILE A 314 7.27 10.43 37.09
N ALA A 315 6.02 10.42 36.63
CA ALA A 315 5.08 9.36 36.96
C ALA A 315 5.47 8.02 36.31
N ASP A 316 5.36 6.92 37.06
CA ASP A 316 5.81 5.57 36.66
C ASP A 316 5.17 5.06 35.36
N HIS A 317 3.98 5.54 35.01
CA HIS A 317 3.25 5.11 33.81
C HIS A 317 3.81 5.71 32.51
N LEU A 318 4.77 6.64 32.55
CA LEU A 318 5.35 7.32 31.39
C LEU A 318 6.50 6.54 30.73
N ASN A 319 6.55 5.21 30.92
CA ASN A 319 7.51 4.27 30.31
C ASN A 319 8.96 4.78 30.29
N THR A 320 9.40 5.46 31.33
CA THR A 320 10.63 6.29 31.35
C THR A 320 11.91 5.46 31.46
N THR A 321 13.03 5.92 30.89
CA THR A 321 14.34 5.25 31.11
C THR A 321 14.97 5.72 32.42
N ASN A 322 15.85 4.91 33.01
CA ASN A 322 16.67 5.37 34.15
C ASN A 322 17.46 6.65 33.81
N HIS A 323 17.93 6.78 32.56
CA HIS A 323 18.60 8.00 32.10
C HIS A 323 17.69 9.22 32.18
N ALA A 324 16.45 9.13 31.69
CA ALA A 324 15.49 10.22 31.75
C ALA A 324 15.08 10.58 33.20
N ILE A 325 14.98 9.60 34.10
CA ILE A 325 14.74 9.84 35.53
C ILE A 325 15.89 10.66 36.13
N VAL A 326 17.14 10.22 35.92
CA VAL A 326 18.33 10.93 36.43
C VAL A 326 18.47 12.31 35.80
N GLN A 327 18.23 12.45 34.50
CA GLN A 327 18.29 13.73 33.80
C GLN A 327 17.26 14.71 34.35
N THR A 328 16.01 14.29 34.54
CA THR A 328 14.96 15.14 35.09
C THR A 328 15.20 15.48 36.56
N LEU A 329 15.78 14.57 37.35
CA LEU A 329 16.27 14.89 38.69
C LEU A 329 17.40 15.94 38.66
N MET A 330 18.35 15.83 37.74
CA MET A 330 19.44 16.81 37.61
C MET A 330 18.94 18.16 37.10
N ASN A 331 17.97 18.16 36.19
CA ASN A 331 17.29 19.37 35.71
C ASN A 331 16.53 20.08 36.85
N SER A 332 15.91 19.35 37.79
CA SER A 332 15.22 19.98 38.93
C SER A 332 16.17 20.69 39.91
N VAL A 333 17.44 20.25 39.95
CA VAL A 333 18.50 20.87 40.76
C VAL A 333 19.23 21.98 40.00
N ASN A 334 19.50 21.79 38.70
CA ASN A 334 20.25 22.74 37.87
C ASN A 334 19.66 22.88 36.45
N PRO A 335 18.54 23.60 36.30
CA PRO A 335 17.83 23.71 35.03
C PRO A 335 18.59 24.51 33.96
N ASN A 336 19.55 25.36 34.37
CA ASN A 336 20.34 26.16 33.43
C ASN A 336 21.39 25.33 32.67
N ASN A 337 21.84 24.21 33.25
CA ASN A 337 22.89 23.38 32.67
C ASN A 337 22.39 22.03 32.15
N VAL A 338 21.24 21.55 32.63
CA VAL A 338 20.68 20.25 32.25
C VAL A 338 19.27 20.47 31.71
N PRO A 339 18.98 20.10 30.45
CA PRO A 339 17.62 20.20 29.91
C PRO A 339 16.69 19.12 30.50
N PRO A 340 15.37 19.38 30.57
CA PRO A 340 14.41 18.35 30.98
C PRO A 340 14.34 17.21 29.97
N ALA A 341 13.86 16.04 30.40
CA ALA A 341 13.53 14.95 29.47
C ALA A 341 12.43 15.37 28.48
N CYS A 342 12.47 14.82 27.27
CA CYS A 342 11.52 15.17 26.21
C CYS A 342 10.30 14.23 26.21
N CYS A 343 9.12 14.78 25.95
CA CYS A 343 7.92 13.99 25.69
C CYS A 343 7.93 13.45 24.25
N VAL A 344 8.12 12.14 24.09
CA VAL A 344 8.29 11.51 22.77
C VAL A 344 7.43 10.24 22.63
N PRO A 345 7.14 9.79 21.39
CA PRO A 345 6.51 8.50 21.16
C PRO A 345 7.37 7.36 21.72
N THR A 346 6.74 6.46 22.46
CA THR A 346 7.40 5.24 23.01
C THR A 346 6.85 3.97 22.40
N THR A 347 5.62 3.99 21.92
CA THR A 347 5.01 2.93 21.12
C THR A 347 4.39 3.54 19.87
N LEU A 348 4.67 2.91 18.72
CA LEU A 348 4.15 3.31 17.43
C LEU A 348 3.43 2.12 16.77
N ASP A 349 2.35 2.43 16.06
CA ASP A 349 1.54 1.51 15.27
C ASP A 349 1.78 1.76 13.76
N ALA A 350 1.45 0.76 12.94
CA ALA A 350 1.57 0.78 11.49
C ALA A 350 0.29 1.27 10.78
N ILE A 351 0.42 1.70 9.53
CA ILE A 351 -0.71 1.95 8.62
C ILE A 351 -0.57 1.15 7.33
N SER A 352 -1.70 0.79 6.73
CA SER A 352 -1.74 0.23 5.38
C SER A 352 -2.03 1.32 4.36
N MET A 353 -1.28 1.35 3.27
CA MET A 353 -1.46 2.30 2.19
C MET A 353 -1.57 1.58 0.85
N LEU A 354 -2.62 1.89 0.11
CA LEU A 354 -2.84 1.50 -1.28
C LEU A 354 -2.54 2.71 -2.17
N PHE A 355 -1.60 2.58 -3.10
CA PHE A 355 -1.13 3.71 -3.92
C PHE A 355 -0.61 3.27 -5.29
N MET A 356 -0.44 4.24 -6.17
CA MET A 356 0.22 4.09 -7.47
C MET A 356 1.68 4.53 -7.35
N ASN A 357 2.61 3.67 -7.76
CA ASN A 357 4.03 4.04 -7.76
C ASN A 357 4.43 4.89 -8.98
N GLU A 358 5.70 5.28 -9.05
CA GLU A 358 6.30 6.06 -10.16
C GLU A 358 6.10 5.38 -11.53
N HIS A 359 6.00 4.05 -11.57
CA HIS A 359 5.77 3.24 -12.78
C HIS A 359 4.27 3.02 -13.07
N SER A 360 3.36 3.72 -12.37
CA SER A 360 1.90 3.55 -12.46
C SER A 360 1.42 2.11 -12.18
N LYS A 361 2.15 1.36 -11.35
CA LYS A 361 1.76 0.04 -10.85
C LYS A 361 1.10 0.18 -9.48
N VAL A 362 0.12 -0.69 -9.21
CA VAL A 362 -0.64 -0.69 -7.96
C VAL A 362 0.19 -1.35 -6.87
N VAL A 363 0.33 -0.68 -5.72
CA VAL A 363 1.08 -1.15 -4.56
C VAL A 363 0.22 -1.01 -3.31
N LEU A 364 0.09 -2.09 -2.56
CA LEU A 364 -0.49 -2.12 -1.23
C LEU A 364 0.63 -2.46 -0.25
N LYS A 365 0.98 -1.54 0.65
CA LYS A 365 2.10 -1.69 1.58
C LYS A 365 1.71 -1.29 3.00
N ASN A 366 2.27 -2.00 3.97
CA ASN A 366 2.19 -1.66 5.38
C ASN A 366 3.43 -0.87 5.81
N TYR A 367 3.22 0.37 6.23
CA TYR A 367 4.26 1.25 6.75
C TYR A 367 4.24 1.25 8.27
N GLN A 368 5.39 0.94 8.86
CA GLN A 368 5.60 0.95 10.31
C GLN A 368 5.84 2.37 10.81
N ASP A 369 5.69 2.55 12.13
CA ASP A 369 6.09 3.77 12.84
C ASP A 369 5.35 5.03 12.37
N MET A 370 4.08 4.88 11.96
CA MET A 370 3.28 5.98 11.39
C MET A 370 2.25 6.56 12.36
N VAL A 371 1.83 5.80 13.38
CA VAL A 371 0.78 6.20 14.35
C VAL A 371 1.35 6.17 15.75
N VAL A 372 1.19 7.24 16.53
CA VAL A 372 1.53 7.23 17.96
C VAL A 372 0.46 6.49 18.74
N ASP A 373 0.85 5.40 19.39
CA ASP A 373 -0.01 4.63 20.30
C ASP A 373 0.23 5.06 21.76
N GLY A 374 1.47 5.39 22.13
CA GLY A 374 1.83 5.76 23.51
C GLY A 374 2.98 6.76 23.59
N CYS A 375 2.91 7.66 24.58
CA CYS A 375 3.90 8.69 24.86
C CYS A 375 4.64 8.42 26.18
N GLY A 376 5.85 8.95 26.30
CA GLY A 376 6.63 8.86 27.52
C GLY A 376 7.80 9.84 27.53
N CYS A 377 8.50 9.88 28.67
CA CYS A 377 9.63 10.78 28.89
C CYS A 377 10.95 10.05 28.60
N ARG A 378 11.79 10.64 27.73
CA ARG A 378 13.08 10.05 27.29
C ARG A 378 14.23 11.05 27.34
#